data_AF-A0A933UW66-F1
#
_entry.id   AF-A0A933UW66-F1
#
_cell.length_a   1.000
_cell.length_b   1.000
_cell.length_c   1.000
_cell.angle_alpha   90.00
_cell.angle_beta   90.00
_cell.angle_gamma   90.00
#
_symmetry.space_group_name_H-M   'P 1'
#
loop_
_entity.id
_entity.type
_entity.pdbx_description
1 polymer ?
#
loop_
_entity_poly.entity_id
_entity_poly.type
_entity_poly.pdbx_seq_one_letter_code
_entity_poly.pdbx_strand_id
1 'polypeptide(L)'
;MLIGLGNRDKAKGRGGRLVLWAALAAMLLALTAAPAEAVSRRGGLEEMSESDRNALRYLESKLASNPSGQFAIGMIYKRNGEDDRARRWLKQSADAGNPNARAMLSSLAASQAINDSAIKANSRRAMVQAVRVGQ
;
A
#
# COMPACT_ATOMS: atom_id res chain seq x y z
N MET A 1 -42.83 34.43 -24.00
CA MET A 1 -42.67 33.08 -24.58
C MET A 1 -41.20 32.86 -24.91
N LEU A 2 -40.46 32.15 -24.06
CA LEU A 2 -39.15 31.60 -24.40
C LEU A 2 -39.04 30.19 -23.82
N ILE A 3 -38.53 29.32 -24.66
CA ILE A 3 -38.65 27.87 -24.67
C ILE A 3 -37.92 27.25 -23.48
N GLY A 4 -38.60 26.34 -22.77
CA GLY A 4 -38.02 25.60 -21.67
C GLY A 4 -36.98 24.58 -22.15
N LEU A 5 -35.77 24.68 -21.63
CA LEU A 5 -34.87 23.53 -21.55
C LEU A 5 -35.04 22.90 -20.17
N GLY A 6 -35.92 21.90 -20.12
CA GLY A 6 -35.87 20.91 -19.05
C GLY A 6 -34.59 20.10 -19.23
N ASN A 7 -33.71 20.12 -18.24
CA ASN A 7 -32.64 19.13 -18.16
C ASN A 7 -32.70 18.40 -16.82
N ARG A 8 -32.87 17.08 -16.97
CA ARG A 8 -33.12 16.08 -15.95
C ARG A 8 -31.92 15.95 -15.02
N ASP A 9 -32.04 16.44 -13.79
CA ASP A 9 -31.11 16.09 -12.72
C ASP A 9 -31.55 14.78 -12.03
N LYS A 10 -31.40 13.67 -12.76
CA LYS A 10 -31.41 12.32 -12.17
C LYS A 10 -29.99 11.78 -12.18
N ALA A 11 -29.21 12.09 -11.15
CA ALA A 11 -27.89 11.48 -10.98
C ALA A 11 -27.44 11.35 -9.51
N LYS A 12 -28.34 11.02 -8.58
CA LYS A 12 -27.92 10.42 -7.31
C LYS A 12 -27.38 9.00 -7.60
N GLY A 13 -26.05 8.83 -7.56
CA GLY A 13 -25.42 7.49 -7.56
C GLY A 13 -24.09 7.32 -8.31
N ARG A 14 -23.55 8.35 -8.99
CA ARG A 14 -22.37 8.17 -9.87
C ARG A 14 -21.00 8.52 -9.26
N GLY A 15 -20.95 9.09 -8.06
CA GLY A 15 -19.69 9.55 -7.44
C GLY A 15 -18.74 8.43 -6.99
N GLY A 16 -19.26 7.34 -6.41
CA GLY A 16 -18.42 6.26 -5.87
C GLY A 16 -17.72 5.44 -6.95
N ARG A 17 -18.43 5.17 -8.06
CA ARG A 17 -17.86 4.46 -9.22
C ARG A 17 -16.74 5.28 -9.85
N LEU A 18 -16.93 6.59 -10.07
CA LEU A 18 -15.92 7.44 -10.69
C LEU A 18 -14.63 7.54 -9.86
N VAL A 19 -14.72 7.56 -8.52
CA VAL A 19 -13.54 7.55 -7.65
C VAL A 19 -12.84 6.19 -7.67
N LEU A 20 -13.60 5.09 -7.68
CA LEU A 20 -13.04 3.74 -7.86
C LEU A 20 -12.35 3.60 -9.23
N TRP A 21 -12.97 4.11 -10.30
CA TRP A 21 -12.39 4.13 -11.65
C TRP A 21 -11.13 5.01 -11.71
N ALA A 22 -11.11 6.16 -11.04
CA ALA A 22 -9.93 7.02 -10.98
C ALA A 22 -8.78 6.39 -10.18
N ALA A 23 -9.07 5.74 -9.05
CA ALA A 23 -8.08 5.02 -8.26
C ALA A 23 -7.53 3.79 -9.01
N LEU A 24 -8.40 3.06 -9.70
CA LEU A 24 -8.01 1.91 -10.53
C LEU A 24 -7.18 2.37 -11.75
N ALA A 25 -7.55 3.48 -12.37
CA ALA A 25 -6.80 4.08 -13.48
C ALA A 25 -5.42 4.57 -13.03
N ALA A 26 -5.32 5.21 -11.86
CA ALA A 26 -4.03 5.61 -11.29
C ALA A 26 -3.14 4.38 -10.96
N MET A 27 -3.75 3.30 -10.47
CA MET A 27 -3.05 2.04 -10.18
C MET A 27 -2.58 1.31 -11.46
N LEU A 28 -3.40 1.29 -12.51
CA LEU A 28 -3.05 0.71 -13.82
C LEU A 28 -1.98 1.54 -14.54
N LEU A 29 -2.05 2.88 -14.46
CA LEU A 29 -1.03 3.77 -15.03
C LEU A 29 0.33 3.61 -14.33
N ALA A 30 0.33 3.38 -13.01
CA ALA A 30 1.54 3.04 -12.25
C ALA A 30 2.11 1.66 -12.61
N LEU A 31 1.29 0.72 -13.09
CA LEU A 31 1.72 -0.61 -13.52
C LEU A 31 2.39 -0.59 -14.90
N THR A 32 2.01 0.33 -15.79
CA THR A 32 2.60 0.49 -17.12
C THR A 32 3.81 1.42 -17.14
N ALA A 33 3.99 2.24 -16.11
CA ALA A 33 5.10 3.19 -15.96
C ALA A 33 6.32 2.59 -15.23
N ALA A 34 6.56 1.29 -15.39
CA ALA A 34 7.81 0.67 -14.97
C ALA A 34 8.75 0.46 -16.18
N PRO A 35 9.47 1.49 -16.67
CA PRO A 35 10.74 1.23 -17.31
C PRO A 35 11.75 0.84 -16.22
N ALA A 36 12.54 -0.18 -16.52
CA ALA A 36 13.43 -0.90 -15.63
C ALA A 36 14.68 -0.10 -15.17
N GLU A 37 14.54 1.16 -14.73
CA GLU A 37 15.67 2.06 -14.45
C GLU A 37 15.84 2.48 -12.97
N ALA A 38 14.91 2.17 -12.07
CA ALA A 38 15.02 2.58 -10.65
C ALA A 38 15.51 1.49 -9.69
N VAL A 39 15.98 0.35 -10.19
CA VAL A 39 16.72 -0.63 -9.37
C VAL A 39 18.19 -0.21 -9.31
N SER A 40 18.49 0.89 -8.61
CA SER A 40 19.78 1.16 -7.94
C SER A 40 19.87 2.58 -7.38
N ARG A 41 19.94 2.69 -6.04
CA ARG A 41 20.91 3.47 -5.21
C ARG A 41 20.21 3.89 -3.91
N ARG A 42 20.43 3.21 -2.79
CA ARG A 42 21.59 3.34 -1.88
C ARG A 42 21.50 4.60 -0.99
N GLY A 43 20.99 4.40 0.22
CA GLY A 43 21.44 5.10 1.44
C GLY A 43 20.93 6.52 1.64
N GLY A 44 19.87 6.67 2.42
CA GLY A 44 19.43 7.94 3.00
C GLY A 44 17.93 8.10 2.88
N LEU A 45 17.21 7.68 3.93
CA LEU A 45 15.80 7.97 4.23
C LEU A 45 14.97 8.33 2.98
N GLU A 46 14.36 7.34 2.32
CA GLU A 46 13.35 7.63 1.29
C GLU A 46 12.21 8.41 1.95
N GLU A 47 12.33 9.73 1.87
CA GLU A 47 11.28 10.63 2.27
C GLU A 47 10.11 10.34 1.33
N MET A 48 8.97 9.97 1.92
CA MET A 48 7.77 9.67 1.17
C MET A 48 7.51 10.72 0.10
N SER A 49 7.39 10.26 -1.15
CA SER A 49 7.21 11.15 -2.30
C SER A 49 6.08 12.15 -2.05
N GLU A 50 6.24 13.38 -2.51
CA GLU A 50 5.19 14.41 -2.42
C GLU A 50 3.89 13.93 -3.07
N SER A 51 3.97 13.11 -4.12
CA SER A 51 2.81 12.46 -4.73
C SER A 51 2.11 11.49 -3.77
N ASP A 52 2.87 10.68 -3.05
CA ASP A 52 2.36 9.74 -2.06
C ASP A 52 1.76 10.45 -0.85
N ARG A 53 2.41 11.52 -0.39
CA ARG A 53 1.92 12.36 0.69
C ARG A 53 0.58 13.01 0.32
N ASN A 54 0.46 13.54 -0.90
CA ASN A 54 -0.79 14.12 -1.39
C ASN A 54 -1.89 13.07 -1.58
N ALA A 55 -1.53 11.89 -2.10
CA ALA A 55 -2.46 10.77 -2.20
C ALA A 55 -2.95 10.33 -0.82
N LEU A 56 -2.08 10.23 0.19
CA LEU A 56 -2.47 9.92 1.56
C LEU A 56 -3.46 10.95 2.11
N ARG A 57 -3.16 12.25 2.01
CA ARG A 57 -4.07 13.30 2.49
C ARG A 57 -5.44 13.22 1.83
N TYR A 58 -5.47 12.96 0.52
CA TYR A 58 -6.72 12.79 -0.21
C TYR A 58 -7.49 11.55 0.29
N LEU A 59 -6.82 10.40 0.40
CA LEU A 59 -7.41 9.14 0.83
C LEU A 59 -7.90 9.21 2.29
N GLU A 60 -7.13 9.81 3.19
CA GLU A 60 -7.53 10.02 4.59
C GLU A 60 -8.76 10.93 4.68
N SER A 61 -8.80 12.02 3.90
CA SER A 61 -9.93 12.96 3.95
C SER A 61 -11.23 12.42 3.35
N LYS A 62 -11.16 11.51 2.37
CA LYS A 62 -12.32 11.05 1.59
C LYS A 62 -12.72 9.61 1.85
N LEU A 63 -11.75 8.75 2.17
CA LEU A 63 -11.90 7.30 2.13
C LEU A 63 -11.32 6.59 3.37
N ALA A 64 -10.99 7.31 4.45
CA ALA A 64 -10.46 6.70 5.68
C ALA A 64 -11.40 5.64 6.29
N SER A 65 -12.72 5.78 6.12
CA SER A 65 -13.71 4.80 6.58
C SER A 65 -14.10 3.77 5.51
N ASN A 66 -13.57 3.91 4.29
CA ASN A 66 -13.84 2.98 3.19
C ASN A 66 -12.76 1.87 3.19
N PRO A 67 -13.15 0.59 3.19
CA PRO A 67 -12.19 -0.52 3.16
C PRO A 67 -11.20 -0.43 1.98
N SER A 68 -11.63 0.06 0.82
CA SER A 68 -10.76 0.26 -0.34
C SER A 68 -9.78 1.42 -0.15
N GLY A 69 -10.19 2.48 0.55
CA GLY A 69 -9.32 3.60 0.89
C GLY A 69 -8.24 3.21 1.89
N GLN A 70 -8.62 2.50 2.95
CA GLN A 70 -7.70 1.94 3.93
C GLN A 70 -6.69 0.98 3.29
N PHE A 71 -7.13 0.16 2.33
CA PHE A 71 -6.23 -0.69 1.56
C PHE A 71 -5.22 0.15 0.75
N ALA A 72 -5.70 1.17 0.03
CA ALA A 72 -4.85 2.05 -0.75
C ALA A 72 -3.80 2.76 0.13
N ILE A 73 -4.21 3.32 1.28
CA ILE A 73 -3.32 3.92 2.28
C ILE A 73 -2.25 2.92 2.73
N GLY A 74 -2.65 1.69 3.06
CA GLY A 74 -1.73 0.62 3.44
C GLY A 74 -0.70 0.30 2.36
N MET A 75 -1.09 0.35 1.08
CA MET A 75 -0.17 0.13 -0.04
C MET A 75 0.82 1.28 -0.24
N ILE A 76 0.41 2.53 0.02
CA ILE A 76 1.33 3.68 -0.01
C ILE A 76 2.41 3.51 1.08
N TYR A 77 2.01 3.18 2.30
CA TYR A 77 2.97 2.95 3.38
C TYR A 77 3.91 1.78 3.09
N LYS A 78 3.40 0.67 2.53
CA LYS A 78 4.24 -0.48 2.13
C LYS A 78 5.30 -0.08 1.10
N ARG A 79 4.92 0.72 0.10
CA ARG A 79 5.85 1.23 -0.92
C ARG A 79 6.97 2.06 -0.31
N ASN A 80 6.66 2.85 0.72
CA ASN A 80 7.63 3.71 1.40
C ASN A 80 8.41 2.98 2.51
N GLY A 81 8.32 1.65 2.58
CA GLY A 81 9.02 0.84 3.60
C GLY A 81 8.45 0.96 5.02
N GLU A 82 7.32 1.64 5.20
CA GLU A 82 6.65 1.81 6.49
C GLU A 82 5.72 0.63 6.80
N ASP A 83 6.28 -0.58 6.89
CA ASP A 83 5.53 -1.83 7.03
C ASP A 83 4.60 -1.86 8.25
N ASP A 84 5.00 -1.23 9.36
CA ASP A 84 4.18 -1.14 10.58
C ASP A 84 2.92 -0.29 10.38
N ARG A 85 3.05 0.83 9.66
CA ARG A 85 1.89 1.67 9.31
C ARG A 85 1.03 0.97 8.27
N ALA A 86 1.65 0.35 7.27
CA ALA A 86 0.95 -0.43 6.26
C ALA A 86 0.05 -1.51 6.89
N ARG A 87 0.58 -2.26 7.86
CA ARG A 87 -0.16 -3.31 8.58
C ARG A 87 -1.39 -2.79 9.29
N ARG A 88 -1.31 -1.64 9.96
CA ARG A 88 -2.45 -1.07 10.70
C ARG A 88 -3.60 -0.74 9.76
N TRP A 89 -3.30 -0.08 8.64
CA TRP A 89 -4.31 0.28 7.64
C TRP A 89 -4.86 -0.92 6.88
N LEU A 90 -4.00 -1.89 6.52
CA LEU A 90 -4.44 -3.14 5.90
C LEU A 90 -5.30 -3.97 6.87
N LYS A 91 -5.02 -3.94 8.18
CA LYS A 91 -5.84 -4.60 9.21
C LYS A 91 -7.23 -3.99 9.28
N GLN A 92 -7.34 -2.67 9.36
CA GLN A 92 -8.64 -2.00 9.36
C GLN A 92 -9.45 -2.34 8.09
N SER A 93 -8.78 -2.36 6.94
CA SER A 93 -9.40 -2.76 5.67
C SER A 93 -9.89 -4.21 5.67
N ALA A 94 -9.08 -5.13 6.21
CA ALA A 94 -9.41 -6.54 6.35
C ALA A 94 -10.57 -6.78 7.32
N ASP A 95 -10.57 -6.09 8.47
CA ASP A 95 -11.61 -6.14 9.49
C ASP A 95 -12.95 -5.63 8.93
N ALA A 96 -12.90 -4.67 8.00
CA ALA A 96 -14.05 -4.17 7.27
C ALA A 96 -14.45 -5.05 6.06
N GLY A 97 -13.85 -6.23 5.90
CA GLY A 97 -14.25 -7.25 4.94
C GLY A 97 -13.51 -7.23 3.60
N ASN A 98 -12.39 -6.50 3.47
CA ASN A 98 -11.62 -6.47 2.22
C ASN A 98 -10.74 -7.74 2.05
N PRO A 99 -11.01 -8.61 1.06
CA PRO A 99 -10.24 -9.83 0.85
C PRO A 99 -8.80 -9.56 0.37
N ASN A 100 -8.58 -8.48 -0.39
CA ASN A 100 -7.25 -8.10 -0.86
C ASN A 100 -6.36 -7.67 0.30
N ALA A 101 -6.93 -7.00 1.30
CA ALA A 101 -6.21 -6.60 2.50
C ALA A 101 -5.79 -7.82 3.34
N ARG A 102 -6.67 -8.82 3.48
CA ARG A 102 -6.34 -10.10 4.14
C ARG A 102 -5.20 -10.82 3.43
N ALA A 103 -5.24 -10.91 2.10
CA ALA A 103 -4.18 -11.54 1.32
C ALA A 103 -2.84 -10.82 1.51
N MET A 104 -2.85 -9.48 1.49
CA MET A 104 -1.66 -8.67 1.69
C MET A 104 -1.07 -8.82 3.10
N LEU A 105 -1.91 -8.86 4.14
CA LEU A 105 -1.46 -9.12 5.52
C LEU A 105 -0.82 -10.50 5.66
N SER A 106 -1.40 -11.51 5.03
CA SER A 106 -0.82 -12.87 5.03
C SER A 106 0.55 -12.89 4.37
N SER A 107 0.71 -12.19 3.23
CA SER A 107 1.99 -12.08 2.53
C SER A 107 3.05 -11.34 3.38
N LEU A 108 2.65 -10.24 4.03
CA LEU A 108 3.50 -9.48 4.95
C LEU A 108 3.93 -10.31 6.17
N ALA A 109 3.02 -11.10 6.75
CA ALA A 109 3.34 -11.97 7.86
C ALA A 109 4.30 -13.10 7.45
N ALA A 110 4.10 -13.69 6.26
CA ALA A 110 4.98 -14.71 5.72
C ALA A 110 6.39 -14.17 5.44
N SER A 111 6.51 -12.98 4.85
CA SER A 111 7.82 -12.38 4.58
C SER A 111 8.60 -12.07 5.85
N GLN A 112 7.93 -11.60 6.91
CA GLN A 112 8.56 -11.39 8.22
C GLN A 112 9.03 -12.70 8.85
N ALA A 113 8.20 -13.75 8.86
CA ALA A 113 8.59 -15.03 9.43
C ALA A 113 9.81 -15.63 8.73
N ILE A 114 9.90 -15.48 7.41
CA ILE A 114 11.07 -15.91 6.63
C ILE A 114 12.29 -15.09 7.01
N ASN A 115 12.19 -13.76 7.08
CA ASN A 115 13.29 -12.89 7.48
C ASN A 115 13.79 -13.21 8.89
N ASP A 116 12.89 -13.37 9.86
CA ASP A 116 13.23 -13.71 11.24
C ASP A 116 13.96 -15.06 11.33
N SER A 117 13.51 -16.05 10.55
CA SER A 117 14.15 -17.36 10.48
C SER A 117 15.56 -17.27 9.88
N ALA A 118 15.75 -16.44 8.84
CA ALA A 118 17.04 -16.24 8.19
C ALA A 118 18.04 -15.54 9.13
N ILE A 119 17.60 -14.51 9.85
CA ILE A 119 18.42 -13.83 10.86
C ILE A 119 18.84 -14.82 11.95
N LYS A 120 17.91 -15.59 12.50
CA LYS A 120 18.20 -16.58 13.56
C LYS A 120 19.15 -17.69 13.09
N ALA A 121 19.01 -18.15 11.85
CA ALA A 121 19.89 -19.16 11.27
C ALA A 121 21.31 -18.62 11.05
N ASN A 122 21.43 -17.37 10.57
CA ASN A 122 22.73 -16.71 10.41
C ASN A 122 23.41 -16.47 11.76
N SER A 123 22.69 -16.06 12.80
CA SER A 123 23.26 -15.88 14.15
C SER A 123 23.81 -17.19 14.72
N ARG A 124 23.10 -18.31 14.54
CA ARG A 124 23.58 -19.64 14.99
C ARG A 124 24.84 -20.07 14.26
N ARG A 125 24.90 -19.87 12.94
CA ARG A 125 26.10 -20.20 12.14
C ARG A 125 27.30 -19.36 12.55
N ALA A 126 27.11 -18.05 12.75
CA ALA A 126 28.15 -17.15 13.21
C ALA A 126 28.72 -17.58 14.58
N MET A 127 27.86 -17.95 15.53
CA MET A 127 28.31 -18.45 16.84
C MET A 127 29.10 -19.77 16.74
N VAL A 128 28.63 -20.73 15.94
CA VAL A 128 29.32 -22.03 15.78
C VAL A 128 30.69 -21.85 15.09
N GLN A 129 30.81 -20.93 14.14
CA GLN A 129 32.09 -20.63 13.50
C GLN A 129 33.06 -19.90 14.45
N ALA A 130 32.56 -18.96 15.26
CA ALA A 130 33.39 -18.25 16.24
C ALA A 130 34.00 -19.19 17.29
N VAL A 131 33.26 -20.21 17.75
CA VAL A 131 33.76 -21.21 18.71
C VAL A 131 34.83 -22.12 18.09
N ARG A 132 34.76 -22.39 16.78
CA ARG A 132 35.70 -23.30 16.11
C ARG A 132 37.04 -22.64 15.74
N VAL A 133 37.07 -21.33 15.54
CA VAL A 133 38.30 -20.58 15.17
C VAL A 133 39.13 -20.19 16.41
N GLY A 134 38.58 -20.34 17.61
CA GLY A 134 39.25 -20.05 18.89
C GLY A 134 39.86 -21.27 19.61
N GLN A 135 40.06 -22.40 18.93
CA GLN A 135 40.70 -23.62 19.45
C GLN A 135 42.01 -23.87 18.72
#